data_AF-A0A920GVG4-F1
#
_entry.id   AF-A0A920GVG4-F1
#
_cell.length_a   1.000
_cell.length_b   1.000
_cell.length_c   1.000
_cell.angle_alpha   90.00
_cell.angle_beta   90.00
_cell.angle_gamma   90.00
#
_symmetry.space_group_name_H-M   'P 1'
#
loop_
_entity.id
_entity.type
_entity.pdbx_description
1 polymer ?
#
loop_
_entity_poly.entity_id
_entity_poly.type
_entity_poly.pdbx_seq_one_letter_code
_entity_poly.pdbx_strand_id
1 'polypeptide(L)'
;MAGVYPALKLGPPWWFFDSYEGMKRFRESTTETCGFYNTVGFNDDTRAFCSIPARHDVARRVDCAYLAELVSSGRLRENEAHEVAYDLAYGLAKSAYKL
;
A
#
# COMPACT_ATOMS: atom_id res chain seq x y z
N MET A 1 6.68 -15.58 -3.30
CA MET A 1 6.14 -15.74 -4.67
C MET A 1 6.16 -14.43 -5.45
N ALA A 2 5.44 -13.39 -5.03
CA ALA A 2 5.38 -12.12 -5.76
C ALA A 2 6.74 -11.38 -5.89
N GLY A 3 7.67 -11.58 -4.95
CA GLY A 3 9.04 -11.07 -5.06
C GLY A 3 9.94 -11.78 -6.09
N VAL A 4 9.45 -12.84 -6.75
CA VAL A 4 10.24 -13.66 -7.69
C VAL A 4 9.59 -13.74 -9.07
N TYR A 5 8.28 -13.98 -9.13
CA TYR A 5 7.59 -14.21 -10.40
C TYR A 5 7.13 -12.88 -11.04
N PRO A 6 7.58 -12.52 -12.25
CA PRO A 6 7.24 -11.23 -12.89
C PRO A 6 5.74 -11.03 -13.13
N ALA A 7 4.99 -12.12 -13.26
CA ALA A 7 3.56 -12.09 -13.50
C ALA A 7 2.71 -11.89 -12.23
N LEU A 8 3.32 -11.95 -11.03
CA LEU A 8 2.60 -11.89 -9.77
C LEU A 8 2.73 -10.51 -9.11
N LYS A 9 1.62 -10.02 -8.57
CA LYS A 9 1.53 -8.84 -7.71
C LYS A 9 0.67 -9.14 -6.49
N LEU A 10 0.92 -8.44 -5.39
CA LEU A 10 0.13 -8.53 -4.16
C LEU A 10 -0.98 -7.49 -4.15
N GLY A 11 -2.22 -7.94 -3.93
CA GLY A 11 -3.36 -7.11 -3.58
C GLY A 11 -3.20 -6.48 -2.19
N PRO A 12 -3.98 -5.42 -1.87
CA PRO A 12 -4.07 -4.91 -0.50
C PRO A 12 -4.67 -5.96 0.45
N PRO A 13 -4.53 -5.78 1.77
CA PRO A 13 -5.25 -6.61 2.72
C PRO A 13 -6.76 -6.50 2.50
N TRP A 14 -7.45 -7.64 2.51
CA TRP A 14 -8.82 -7.75 2.03
C TRP A 14 -9.81 -8.09 3.15
N TRP A 15 -11.06 -7.64 2.97
CA TRP A 15 -12.20 -7.93 3.85
C TRP A 15 -11.93 -7.53 5.30
N PHE A 16 -11.81 -8.50 6.22
CA PHE A 16 -11.55 -8.22 7.64
C PHE A 16 -10.18 -7.57 7.90
N PHE A 17 -9.26 -7.71 6.95
CA PHE A 17 -7.93 -7.12 7.03
C PHE A 17 -7.86 -5.72 6.41
N ASP A 18 -8.91 -5.25 5.72
CA ASP A 18 -9.06 -3.86 5.28
C ASP A 18 -9.41 -2.96 6.48
N SER A 19 -8.44 -2.84 7.39
CA SER A 19 -8.49 -2.08 8.64
C SER A 19 -7.11 -1.53 8.95
N TYR A 20 -7.03 -0.53 9.84
CA TYR A 20 -5.78 0.12 10.22
C TYR A 20 -4.68 -0.90 10.60
N GLU A 21 -4.99 -1.81 11.52
CA GLU A 21 -4.03 -2.83 11.98
C GLU A 21 -3.73 -3.89 10.90
N GLY A 22 -4.71 -4.23 10.05
CA GLY A 22 -4.50 -5.18 8.97
C GLY A 22 -3.56 -4.63 7.88
N MET A 23 -3.74 -3.36 7.51
CA MET A 23 -2.85 -2.63 6.60
C MET A 23 -1.44 -2.47 7.14
N LYS A 24 -1.30 -2.10 8.42
CA LYS A 24 0.01 -2.00 9.06
C LYS A 24 0.76 -3.33 9.01
N ARG A 25 0.11 -4.43 9.46
CA ARG A 25 0.71 -5.78 9.44
C ARG A 25 1.02 -6.26 8.03
N PHE A 26 0.19 -5.93 7.05
CA PHE A 26 0.47 -6.24 5.65
C PHE A 26 1.77 -5.58 5.19
N ARG A 27 1.96 -4.29 5.49
CA ARG A 27 3.20 -3.57 5.14
C ARG A 27 4.42 -4.15 5.84
N GLU A 28 4.33 -4.41 7.14
CA GLU A 28 5.43 -5.00 7.92
C GLU A 28 5.83 -6.38 7.40
N SER A 29 4.87 -7.25 7.07
CA SER A 29 5.16 -8.64 6.69
C SER A 29 5.54 -8.84 5.21
N THR A 30 5.15 -7.92 4.32
CA THR A 30 5.34 -8.12 2.86
C THR A 30 6.46 -7.29 2.26
N THR A 31 6.73 -6.10 2.80
CA THR A 31 7.65 -5.13 2.17
C THR A 31 9.07 -5.65 2.06
N GLU A 32 9.58 -6.35 3.08
CA GLU A 32 10.97 -6.84 3.10
C GLU A 32 11.26 -7.85 1.97
N THR A 33 10.29 -8.67 1.59
CA THR A 33 10.48 -9.70 0.55
C THR A 33 9.96 -9.25 -0.81
N CYS A 34 8.84 -8.53 -0.86
CA CYS A 34 8.19 -8.18 -2.13
C CYS A 34 8.53 -6.76 -2.60
N GLY A 35 8.96 -5.88 -1.69
CA GLY A 35 9.08 -4.45 -1.96
C GLY A 35 7.73 -3.77 -2.23
N PHE A 36 7.74 -2.45 -2.38
CA PHE A 36 6.53 -1.67 -2.67
C PHE A 36 5.97 -1.95 -4.07
N TYR A 37 6.86 -2.05 -5.06
CA TYR A 37 6.50 -2.11 -6.48
C TYR A 37 5.96 -3.48 -6.93
N ASN A 38 5.98 -4.51 -6.08
CA ASN A 38 5.23 -5.74 -6.32
C ASN A 38 3.86 -5.78 -5.64
N THR A 39 3.42 -4.65 -5.09
CA THR A 39 2.03 -4.44 -4.64
C THR A 39 1.25 -3.61 -5.67
N VAL A 40 -0.08 -3.54 -5.53
CA VAL A 40 -0.97 -2.87 -6.50
C VAL A 40 -1.66 -1.61 -5.94
N GLY A 41 -1.19 -1.08 -4.81
CA GLY A 41 -1.86 0.02 -4.11
C GLY A 41 -3.07 -0.46 -3.31
N PHE A 42 -4.17 0.31 -3.32
CA PHE A 42 -5.37 0.08 -2.52
C PHE A 42 -6.64 0.06 -3.37
N ASN A 43 -7.63 -0.75 -2.95
CA ASN A 43 -9.00 -0.74 -3.46
C ASN A 43 -9.97 -0.92 -2.28
N ASP A 44 -11.09 -0.19 -2.29
CA ASP A 44 -12.00 -0.12 -1.15
C ASP A 44 -12.92 -1.35 -0.97
N ASP A 45 -13.14 -2.11 -2.05
CA ASP A 45 -14.04 -3.27 -2.12
C ASP A 45 -15.37 -3.08 -1.36
N THR A 46 -16.02 -1.94 -1.57
CA THR A 46 -17.24 -1.59 -0.86
C THR A 46 -18.46 -1.41 -1.75
N ARG A 47 -19.63 -1.79 -1.22
CA ARG A 47 -20.94 -1.39 -1.77
C ARG A 47 -21.44 -0.07 -1.18
N ALA A 48 -20.79 0.45 -0.14
CA ALA A 48 -21.21 1.67 0.54
C ALA A 48 -20.49 2.89 -0.06
N PHE A 49 -21.09 3.49 -1.08
CA PHE A 49 -20.51 4.60 -1.85
C PHE A 49 -19.95 5.74 -0.97
N CYS A 50 -20.69 6.18 0.05
CA CYS A 50 -20.23 7.25 0.94
C CYS A 50 -18.99 6.89 1.77
N SER A 51 -18.63 5.61 1.88
CA SER A 51 -17.44 5.16 2.59
C SER A 51 -16.17 5.16 1.74
N ILE A 52 -16.28 5.23 0.41
CA ILE A 52 -15.13 5.22 -0.52
C ILE A 52 -14.08 6.27 -0.13
N PRO A 53 -14.41 7.57 0.07
CA PRO A 53 -13.40 8.56 0.43
C PRO A 53 -12.78 8.29 1.80
N ALA A 54 -13.57 7.82 2.78
CA ALA A 54 -13.08 7.51 4.11
C ALA A 54 -12.09 6.32 4.10
N ARG A 55 -12.39 5.26 3.34
CA ARG A 55 -11.50 4.10 3.19
C ARG A 55 -10.17 4.47 2.53
N HIS A 56 -10.21 5.27 1.46
CA HIS A 56 -9.00 5.75 0.81
C HIS A 56 -8.18 6.67 1.72
N ASP A 57 -8.82 7.50 2.56
CA ASP A 57 -8.11 8.33 3.54
C ASP A 57 -7.39 7.47 4.59
N VAL A 58 -8.05 6.42 5.10
CA VAL A 58 -7.41 5.47 6.03
C VAL A 58 -6.21 4.79 5.38
N ALA A 59 -6.35 4.27 4.16
CA ALA A 59 -5.24 3.63 3.45
C ALA A 59 -4.04 4.57 3.27
N ARG A 60 -4.28 5.81 2.84
CA ARG A 60 -3.23 6.84 2.68
C ARG A 60 -2.53 7.16 4.00
N ARG A 61 -3.29 7.30 5.09
CA ARG A 61 -2.72 7.60 6.41
C ARG A 61 -1.88 6.45 6.94
N VAL A 62 -2.32 5.21 6.75
CA VAL A 62 -1.57 4.02 7.18
C VAL A 62 -0.26 3.90 6.38
N ASP A 63 -0.32 4.07 5.06
CA ASP A 63 0.86 4.02 4.20
C ASP A 63 1.86 5.12 4.59
N CYS A 64 1.41 6.36 4.81
CA CYS A 64 2.27 7.45 5.28
C CYS A 64 2.85 7.16 6.67
N ALA A 65 2.09 6.56 7.59
CA ALA A 65 2.58 6.20 8.92
C ALA A 65 3.69 5.14 8.84
N TYR A 66 3.52 4.12 7.99
CA TYR A 66 4.54 3.09 7.77
C TYR A 66 5.80 3.69 7.13
N LEU A 67 5.65 4.53 6.10
CA LEU A 67 6.79 5.20 5.47
C LEU A 67 7.51 6.13 6.44
N ALA A 68 6.79 6.86 7.30
CA ALA A 68 7.38 7.70 8.35
C ALA A 68 8.19 6.88 9.36
N GLU A 69 7.76 5.66 9.69
CA GLU A 69 8.54 4.74 10.52
C GLU A 69 9.85 4.33 9.83
N LEU A 70 9.81 4.02 8.53
CA LEU A 70 11.01 3.71 7.76
C LEU A 70 11.98 4.90 7.69
N VAL A 71 11.46 6.12 7.51
CA VAL A 71 12.27 7.34 7.48
C VAL A 71 12.89 7.63 8.85
N SER A 72 12.10 7.61 9.92
CA SER A 72 12.57 7.92 11.28
C SER A 72 13.59 6.91 11.81
N SER A 73 13.53 5.66 11.35
CA SER A 73 14.53 4.62 11.65
C SER A 73 15.73 4.61 10.70
N GLY A 74 15.78 5.49 9.70
CA GLY A 74 16.87 5.58 8.73
C GLY A 74 16.89 4.48 7.66
N ARG A 75 15.80 3.70 7.54
CA ARG A 75 15.65 2.63 6.53
C ARG A 75 15.27 3.14 5.14
N LEU A 76 14.72 4.35 5.05
CA LEU A 76 14.28 4.99 3.81
C LEU A 76 14.58 6.49 3.85
N ARG A 77 14.98 7.11 2.74
CA ARG A 77 15.15 8.57 2.71
C ARG A 77 13.81 9.26 2.55
N GLU A 78 13.69 10.47 3.08
CA GLU A 78 12.43 11.23 3.05
C GLU A 78 11.94 11.50 1.62
N ASN A 79 12.83 11.84 0.70
CA ASN A 79 12.48 12.05 -0.70
C ASN A 79 11.92 10.77 -1.37
N GLU A 80 12.53 9.61 -1.08
CA GLU A 80 12.04 8.32 -1.56
C GLU A 80 10.67 7.98 -0.95
N ALA A 81 10.46 8.31 0.32
CA ALA A 81 9.16 8.12 0.97
C ALA A 81 8.05 8.94 0.31
N HIS A 82 8.32 10.18 -0.11
CA HIS A 82 7.36 10.99 -0.84
C HIS A 82 7.00 10.41 -2.21
N GLU A 83 7.99 9.92 -2.96
CA GLU A 83 7.78 9.25 -4.25
C GLU A 83 6.93 7.99 -4.07
N VAL A 84 7.31 7.13 -3.13
CA VAL A 84 6.59 5.89 -2.83
C VAL A 84 5.17 6.16 -2.34
N ALA A 85 4.95 7.20 -1.53
CA ALA A 85 3.60 7.56 -1.07
C ALA A 85 2.66 7.93 -2.23
N TYR A 86 3.17 8.69 -3.21
CA TYR A 86 2.42 9.02 -4.42
C TYR A 86 2.11 7.75 -5.24
N ASP A 87 3.10 6.90 -5.43
CA ASP A 87 2.96 5.67 -6.21
C ASP A 87 1.98 4.69 -5.56
N LEU A 88 2.01 4.52 -4.23
CA LEU A 88 1.05 3.67 -3.51
C LEU A 88 -0.39 4.18 -3.63
N ALA A 89 -0.58 5.50 -3.61
CA ALA A 89 -1.89 6.12 -3.66
C ALA A 89 -2.47 6.25 -5.08
N TYR A 90 -1.63 6.24 -6.12
CA TYR A 90 -2.05 6.49 -7.50
C TYR A 90 -1.29 5.68 -8.54
N GLY A 91 0.04 5.81 -8.60
CA GLY A 91 0.88 5.28 -9.68
C GLY A 91 0.77 3.76 -9.86
N LEU A 92 0.90 3.01 -8.76
CA LEU A 92 0.86 1.54 -8.76
C LEU A 92 -0.50 1.00 -9.15
N ALA A 93 -1.58 1.57 -8.61
CA ALA A 93 -2.94 1.15 -8.97
C ALA A 93 -3.20 1.39 -10.46
N LYS A 94 -2.85 2.58 -10.96
CA LYS A 94 -3.02 2.92 -12.37
C LYS A 94 -2.24 1.97 -13.28
N SER A 95 -0.98 1.71 -12.95
CA SER A 95 -0.14 0.78 -13.73
C SER A 95 -0.62 -0.67 -13.66
N ALA A 96 -1.02 -1.16 -12.48
CA ALA A 96 -1.41 -2.56 -12.27
C ALA A 96 -2.74 -2.89 -12.99
N TYR A 97 -3.69 -1.95 -12.96
CA TYR A 97 -5.01 -2.12 -13.56
C TYR A 97 -5.10 -1.61 -15.01
N LYS A 98 -3.99 -1.10 -15.59
CA LYS A 98 -3.91 -0.58 -16.96
C LYS A 98 -4.94 0.53 -17.24
N LEU A 99 -5.00 1.51 -16.33
CA LEU A 99 -5.85 2.70 -16.36
C LEU A 99 -5.06 3.94 -16.84
#